data_AF-A0A497AVH5-F1
#
_entry.id   AF-A0A497AVH5-F1
#
_cell.length_a   1.000
_cell.length_b   1.000
_cell.length_c   1.000
_cell.angle_alpha   90.00
_cell.angle_beta   90.00
_cell.angle_gamma   90.00
#
_symmetry.space_group_name_H-M   'P 1'
#
loop_
_entity.id
_entity.type
_entity.pdbx_description
1 polymer ?
#
loop_
_entity_poly.entity_id
_entity_poly.type
_entity_poly.pdbx_seq_one_letter_code
_entity_poly.pdbx_strand_id
1 'polypeptide(L)'
;WKPGGEWVDTWWNEQWITEWWWYKDDGDSCMPDFKWGDGELWYDGPTALTNSFWWFDSKAETLKTGGIPHPPPVITDHYDLIMPWGDWDDHDTRNITPTINTMAGVLNTGISGTTRVSMTNGIGLYLTELSGVADDFYTKTEEYPSWEWIADEVETCEDVLMLLGFYEEVGEEWQRKGGHWVNAAGVNRPGGFVGLSDPAINNAISPTLGLGRVFPPEHVVTPFTPTEQLNPQALSHDIYRVVTSTEFADQLLLAGYPFTRTSVLTNFVGLNEGGVPVGDWDNQFETVIEWAIGVSPHSDLAITKTAVVTEVVPGDIVTYTLSYANTGLAAVHNLTLTDQLNLSHLTAVTFTAFPPINASASVTYAWTRPKLSYGQSGTVTITGESLVTTTLYNEATITGTTSIGHPTPDRDQDDNSDEVGTPRYYLYLPLVLRNY
;
A
#
# COMPACT_ATOMS: atom_id res chain seq x y z
N TRP A 1 -3.10 7.18 11.25
CA TRP A 1 -3.69 5.84 11.07
C TRP A 1 -3.95 5.63 9.61
N LYS A 2 -3.78 4.41 9.11
CA LYS A 2 -4.27 4.02 7.80
C LYS A 2 -5.79 4.25 7.72
N PRO A 3 -6.32 4.81 6.64
CA PRO A 3 -7.75 5.08 6.53
C PRO A 3 -8.53 3.81 6.15
N GLY A 4 -9.79 3.71 6.59
CA GLY A 4 -10.76 2.69 6.12
C GLY A 4 -11.52 3.15 4.87
N GLY A 5 -10.87 3.93 4.01
CA GLY A 5 -11.49 4.52 2.82
C GLY A 5 -10.66 5.62 2.19
N GLU A 6 -11.16 6.20 1.11
CA GLU A 6 -10.53 7.32 0.44
C GLU A 6 -11.52 8.27 -0.23
N TRP A 7 -11.11 9.54 -0.37
CA TRP A 7 -11.83 10.50 -1.21
C TRP A 7 -11.52 10.25 -2.69
N VAL A 8 -12.58 10.16 -3.51
CA VAL A 8 -12.51 9.91 -4.95
C VAL A 8 -13.38 10.92 -5.69
N ASP A 9 -12.85 11.51 -6.76
CA ASP A 9 -13.67 12.34 -7.65
C ASP A 9 -14.45 11.47 -8.65
N THR A 10 -15.77 11.61 -8.69
CA THR A 10 -16.63 10.82 -9.56
C THR A 10 -17.54 11.72 -10.40
N TRP A 11 -17.89 11.24 -11.60
CA TRP A 11 -18.83 11.94 -12.48
C TRP A 11 -20.23 11.41 -12.23
N TRP A 12 -21.08 12.22 -11.60
CA TRP A 12 -22.45 11.86 -11.26
C TRP A 12 -23.41 12.99 -11.63
N ASN A 13 -24.52 12.64 -12.30
CA ASN A 13 -25.56 13.58 -12.68
C ASN A 13 -25.02 14.85 -13.40
N GLU A 14 -24.17 14.64 -14.41
CA GLU A 14 -23.55 15.68 -15.23
C GLU A 14 -22.63 16.66 -14.46
N GLN A 15 -22.14 16.26 -13.29
CA GLN A 15 -21.21 17.07 -12.48
C GLN A 15 -20.11 16.21 -11.86
N TRP A 16 -18.94 16.80 -11.64
CA TRP A 16 -17.89 16.19 -10.83
C TRP A 16 -18.21 16.42 -9.36
N ILE A 17 -18.24 15.34 -8.58
CA ILE A 17 -18.36 15.35 -7.13
C ILE A 17 -17.14 14.68 -6.53
N THR A 18 -16.84 15.01 -5.27
CA THR A 18 -15.86 14.27 -4.48
C THR A 18 -16.62 13.55 -3.39
N GLU A 19 -16.49 12.23 -3.34
CA GLU A 19 -17.19 11.38 -2.37
C GLU A 19 -16.21 10.48 -1.64
N TRP A 20 -16.60 10.03 -0.45
CA TRP A 20 -15.80 9.13 0.36
C TRP A 20 -16.21 7.69 0.07
N TRP A 21 -15.27 6.91 -0.46
CA TRP A 21 -15.42 5.47 -0.66
C TRP A 21 -14.89 4.76 0.57
N TRP A 22 -15.78 4.07 1.28
CA TRP A 22 -15.45 3.25 2.44
C TRP A 22 -14.96 1.89 1.99
N TYR A 23 -13.92 1.37 2.63
CA TYR A 23 -13.43 0.00 2.44
C TYR A 23 -14.30 -0.99 3.22
N LYS A 24 -15.62 -1.06 2.92
CA LYS A 24 -16.61 -1.65 3.84
C LYS A 24 -16.43 -3.14 4.12
N ASP A 25 -15.66 -3.84 3.31
CA ASP A 25 -15.30 -5.24 3.53
C ASP A 25 -14.34 -5.43 4.72
N ASP A 26 -13.66 -4.36 5.15
CA ASP A 26 -12.87 -4.31 6.38
C ASP A 26 -13.75 -4.11 7.63
N GLY A 27 -15.07 -3.99 7.45
CA GLY A 27 -15.94 -3.41 8.43
C GLY A 27 -15.47 -2.00 8.80
N ASP A 28 -15.82 -0.99 8.02
CA ASP A 28 -15.76 0.46 8.30
C ASP A 28 -14.48 1.07 8.96
N SER A 29 -13.44 0.31 9.31
CA SER A 29 -12.56 0.60 10.45
C SER A 29 -11.10 0.22 10.20
N CYS A 30 -10.44 0.86 9.23
CA CYS A 30 -8.97 0.84 9.07
C CYS A 30 -8.31 -0.55 9.11
N MET A 31 -7.00 -0.61 9.36
CA MET A 31 -6.28 -1.88 9.39
C MET A 31 -6.80 -2.77 10.55
N PRO A 32 -7.11 -4.05 10.32
CA PRO A 32 -7.54 -4.98 11.36
C PRO A 32 -6.49 -5.24 12.45
N ASP A 33 -6.96 -5.77 13.58
CA ASP A 33 -6.17 -6.13 14.77
C ASP A 33 -6.47 -7.56 15.22
N PHE A 34 -6.33 -8.50 14.28
CA PHE A 34 -6.66 -9.90 14.53
C PHE A 34 -5.75 -10.53 15.58
N LYS A 35 -6.31 -11.51 16.28
CA LYS A 35 -5.53 -12.45 17.10
C LYS A 35 -5.77 -13.87 16.67
N TRP A 36 -4.73 -14.68 16.81
CA TRP A 36 -4.85 -16.11 16.62
C TRP A 36 -5.64 -16.76 17.77
N GLY A 37 -6.77 -17.38 17.43
CA GLY A 37 -7.85 -17.69 18.35
C GLY A 37 -7.58 -18.82 19.37
N ASP A 38 -6.50 -19.58 19.23
CA ASP A 38 -6.09 -20.60 20.22
C ASP A 38 -4.98 -20.11 21.18
N GLY A 39 -4.46 -18.89 20.96
CA GLY A 39 -3.38 -18.30 21.75
C GLY A 39 -1.98 -18.80 21.40
N GLU A 40 -1.77 -19.50 20.27
CA GLU A 40 -0.45 -19.86 19.77
C GLU A 40 0.34 -18.61 19.34
N LEU A 41 1.44 -18.36 20.03
CA LEU A 41 2.20 -17.11 19.92
C LEU A 41 3.15 -17.10 18.72
N TRP A 42 3.52 -18.27 18.22
CA TRP A 42 4.34 -18.41 17.02
C TRP A 42 3.57 -18.07 15.73
N TYR A 43 2.26 -17.78 15.80
CA TYR A 43 1.44 -17.32 14.67
C TYR A 43 1.36 -15.78 14.57
N ASP A 44 2.15 -15.04 15.32
CA ASP A 44 2.18 -13.58 15.27
C ASP A 44 2.53 -13.04 13.86
N GLY A 45 3.55 -13.60 13.21
CA GLY A 45 3.92 -13.25 11.83
C GLY A 45 2.78 -13.46 10.82
N PRO A 46 2.24 -14.69 10.71
CA PRO A 46 1.07 -14.98 9.88
C PRO A 46 -0.14 -14.09 10.18
N THR A 47 -0.39 -13.77 11.46
CA THR A 47 -1.51 -12.92 11.87
C THR A 47 -1.29 -11.47 11.45
N ALA A 48 -0.09 -10.93 11.66
CA ALA A 48 0.28 -9.59 11.23
C ALA A 48 0.17 -9.43 9.70
N LEU A 49 0.65 -10.41 8.93
CA LEU A 49 0.48 -10.39 7.47
C LEU A 49 -1.00 -10.49 7.05
N THR A 50 -1.80 -11.25 7.78
CA THR A 50 -3.24 -11.35 7.50
C THR A 50 -3.93 -10.00 7.70
N ASN A 51 -3.59 -9.23 8.73
CA ASN A 51 -4.14 -7.87 8.91
C ASN A 51 -3.89 -6.99 7.68
N SER A 52 -2.68 -7.04 7.13
CA SER A 52 -2.29 -6.27 5.95
C SER A 52 -3.08 -6.64 4.71
N PHE A 53 -3.13 -7.94 4.40
CA PHE A 53 -3.75 -8.42 3.17
C PHE A 53 -5.27 -8.31 3.22
N TRP A 54 -5.87 -8.51 4.39
CA TRP A 54 -7.29 -8.26 4.60
C TRP A 54 -7.65 -6.79 4.32
N TRP A 55 -6.83 -5.85 4.80
CA TRP A 55 -7.05 -4.43 4.54
C TRP A 55 -6.85 -4.06 3.06
N PHE A 56 -5.84 -4.62 2.39
CA PHE A 56 -5.59 -4.34 0.97
C PHE A 56 -6.62 -4.96 0.04
N ASP A 57 -7.11 -6.16 0.35
CA ASP A 57 -8.15 -6.80 -0.44
C ASP A 57 -9.43 -5.98 -0.40
N SER A 58 -9.91 -5.60 0.79
CA SER A 58 -11.06 -4.70 0.95
C SER A 58 -10.92 -3.38 0.20
N LYS A 59 -9.72 -2.78 0.23
CA LYS A 59 -9.41 -1.57 -0.53
C LYS A 59 -9.53 -1.83 -2.04
N ALA A 60 -8.90 -2.88 -2.54
CA ALA A 60 -8.92 -3.22 -3.96
C ALA A 60 -10.34 -3.56 -4.44
N GLU A 61 -11.11 -4.25 -3.62
CA GLU A 61 -12.51 -4.60 -3.84
C GLU A 61 -13.39 -3.36 -4.01
N THR A 62 -13.25 -2.42 -3.08
CA THR A 62 -13.93 -1.12 -3.13
C THR A 62 -13.59 -0.36 -4.40
N LEU A 63 -12.32 -0.38 -4.80
CA LEU A 63 -11.83 0.31 -5.98
C LEU A 63 -12.35 -0.33 -7.27
N LYS A 64 -12.39 -1.66 -7.34
CA LYS A 64 -12.92 -2.41 -8.50
C LYS A 64 -14.44 -2.28 -8.67
N THR A 65 -15.19 -2.20 -7.57
CA THR A 65 -16.65 -2.02 -7.59
C THR A 65 -17.09 -0.56 -7.78
N GLY A 66 -16.15 0.38 -7.81
CA GLY A 66 -16.45 1.81 -7.97
C GLY A 66 -17.09 2.44 -6.74
N GLY A 67 -16.64 2.06 -5.54
CA GLY A 67 -17.08 2.64 -4.27
C GLY A 67 -18.32 2.00 -3.66
N ILE A 68 -18.76 0.83 -4.16
CA ILE A 68 -19.95 0.13 -3.69
C ILE A 68 -19.62 -1.31 -3.24
N PRO A 69 -18.66 -1.52 -2.32
CA PRO A 69 -18.48 -2.82 -1.69
C PRO A 69 -19.70 -3.11 -0.80
N HIS A 70 -20.10 -4.38 -0.73
CA HIS A 70 -21.14 -4.83 0.20
C HIS A 70 -20.48 -5.62 1.33
N PRO A 71 -20.81 -5.35 2.59
CA PRO A 71 -20.23 -6.13 3.68
C PRO A 71 -20.79 -7.56 3.69
N PRO A 72 -20.07 -8.52 4.31
CA PRO A 72 -20.56 -9.86 4.54
C PRO A 72 -21.94 -9.83 5.23
N PRO A 73 -22.88 -10.72 4.86
CA PRO A 73 -22.67 -11.93 4.07
C PRO A 73 -22.91 -11.77 2.55
N VAL A 74 -23.00 -10.55 2.03
CA VAL A 74 -23.17 -10.33 0.58
C VAL A 74 -21.84 -10.59 -0.11
N ILE A 75 -21.77 -11.65 -0.91
CA ILE A 75 -20.55 -12.06 -1.62
C ILE A 75 -20.11 -10.98 -2.61
N THR A 76 -18.91 -10.45 -2.40
CA THR A 76 -18.30 -9.34 -3.15
C THR A 76 -16.82 -9.64 -3.41
N ASP A 77 -16.52 -10.73 -4.12
CA ASP A 77 -15.15 -11.22 -4.35
C ASP A 77 -14.62 -10.81 -5.76
N HIS A 78 -14.23 -9.55 -5.97
CA HIS A 78 -13.67 -9.05 -7.25
C HIS A 78 -12.14 -8.86 -7.21
N TYR A 79 -11.50 -9.05 -6.06
CA TYR A 79 -10.04 -9.08 -5.89
C TYR A 79 -9.59 -10.39 -5.24
N ASP A 80 -8.59 -11.05 -5.82
CA ASP A 80 -8.19 -12.41 -5.42
C ASP A 80 -7.01 -12.41 -4.42
N LEU A 81 -6.91 -11.44 -3.49
CA LEU A 81 -5.84 -11.42 -2.48
C LEU A 81 -6.20 -12.21 -1.23
N ILE A 82 -7.45 -12.19 -0.78
CA ILE A 82 -7.99 -13.07 0.26
C ILE A 82 -8.85 -14.15 -0.40
N MET A 83 -8.80 -15.37 0.14
CA MET A 83 -9.54 -16.51 -0.44
C MET A 83 -10.85 -16.76 0.30
N PRO A 84 -11.97 -16.99 -0.39
CA PRO A 84 -13.19 -17.50 0.24
C PRO A 84 -13.01 -19.00 0.54
N TRP A 85 -13.17 -19.38 1.82
CA TRP A 85 -13.05 -20.80 2.25
C TRP A 85 -14.39 -21.56 2.26
N GLY A 86 -15.37 -21.05 1.53
CA GLY A 86 -16.70 -21.63 1.38
C GLY A 86 -17.57 -20.83 0.42
N ASP A 87 -18.87 -21.11 0.41
CA ASP A 87 -19.86 -20.40 -0.43
C ASP A 87 -20.28 -19.06 0.22
N TRP A 88 -19.33 -18.32 0.78
CA TRP A 88 -19.52 -17.03 1.44
C TRP A 88 -18.35 -16.11 1.09
N ASP A 89 -18.61 -14.82 1.30
CA ASP A 89 -17.72 -13.70 1.03
C ASP A 89 -16.29 -13.90 1.59
N ASP A 90 -15.27 -13.51 0.84
CA ASP A 90 -13.87 -13.66 1.23
C ASP A 90 -13.49 -12.88 2.52
N HIS A 91 -14.24 -11.83 2.87
CA HIS A 91 -14.12 -11.09 4.13
C HIS A 91 -15.10 -11.55 5.22
N ASP A 92 -15.72 -12.72 5.07
CA ASP A 92 -16.41 -13.33 6.21
C ASP A 92 -15.39 -13.76 7.29
N THR A 93 -15.67 -13.41 8.55
CA THR A 93 -14.81 -13.75 9.71
C THR A 93 -14.42 -15.24 9.82
N ARG A 94 -15.19 -16.15 9.22
CA ARG A 94 -14.86 -17.59 9.12
C ARG A 94 -13.59 -17.86 8.32
N ASN A 95 -13.15 -16.93 7.47
CA ASN A 95 -11.95 -17.04 6.64
C ASN A 95 -10.68 -16.64 7.39
N ILE A 96 -10.74 -15.95 8.53
CA ILE A 96 -9.54 -15.45 9.23
C ILE A 96 -8.67 -16.60 9.71
N THR A 97 -9.24 -17.59 10.40
CA THR A 97 -8.45 -18.73 10.89
C THR A 97 -7.84 -19.56 9.74
N PRO A 98 -8.58 -19.96 8.69
CA PRO A 98 -8.00 -20.60 7.50
C PRO A 98 -6.93 -19.75 6.79
N THR A 99 -7.13 -18.43 6.71
CA THR A 99 -6.17 -17.52 6.08
C THR A 99 -4.87 -17.45 6.86
N ILE A 100 -4.92 -17.24 8.18
CA ILE A 100 -3.74 -17.24 9.05
C ILE A 100 -3.01 -18.59 8.98
N ASN A 101 -3.73 -19.71 8.93
CA ASN A 101 -3.12 -21.05 8.72
C ASN A 101 -2.40 -21.16 7.38
N THR A 102 -3.02 -20.66 6.30
CA THR A 102 -2.40 -20.64 4.97
C THR A 102 -1.16 -19.77 4.96
N MET A 103 -1.21 -18.59 5.60
CA MET A 103 -0.05 -17.72 5.82
C MET A 103 1.05 -18.44 6.58
N ALA A 104 0.72 -19.14 7.67
CA ALA A 104 1.71 -19.91 8.42
C ALA A 104 2.42 -20.97 7.55
N GLY A 105 1.67 -21.63 6.65
CA GLY A 105 2.23 -22.58 5.69
C GLY A 105 3.23 -21.94 4.71
N VAL A 106 2.84 -20.86 4.03
CA VAL A 106 3.72 -20.20 3.04
C VAL A 106 4.89 -19.47 3.67
N LEU A 107 4.70 -18.93 4.88
CA LEU A 107 5.76 -18.30 5.67
C LEU A 107 6.64 -19.32 6.40
N ASN A 108 6.43 -20.63 6.19
CA ASN A 108 7.17 -21.71 6.85
C ASN A 108 7.29 -21.48 8.38
N THR A 109 6.16 -21.12 8.99
CA THR A 109 6.06 -20.79 10.41
C THR A 109 6.02 -22.08 11.21
N GLY A 110 6.87 -22.17 12.23
CA GLY A 110 6.93 -23.33 13.11
C GLY A 110 6.94 -22.91 14.58
N ILE A 111 7.27 -23.84 15.48
CA ILE A 111 7.33 -23.59 16.93
C ILE A 111 8.34 -22.50 17.34
N SER A 112 9.21 -22.08 16.42
CA SER A 112 10.18 -20.99 16.60
C SER A 112 9.70 -19.66 15.99
N GLY A 113 8.44 -19.58 15.56
CA GLY A 113 7.88 -18.42 14.86
C GLY A 113 8.32 -18.34 13.40
N THR A 114 8.30 -17.14 12.86
CA THR A 114 8.61 -16.79 11.47
C THR A 114 9.91 -15.99 11.39
N THR A 115 10.87 -16.47 10.59
CA THR A 115 12.13 -15.74 10.33
C THR A 115 11.91 -14.62 9.30
N ARG A 116 12.77 -13.60 9.25
CA ARG A 116 12.74 -12.53 8.22
C ARG A 116 12.83 -13.09 6.80
N VAL A 117 13.67 -14.13 6.63
CA VAL A 117 13.82 -14.83 5.35
C VAL A 117 12.52 -15.55 4.97
N SER A 118 11.91 -16.27 5.92
CA SER A 118 10.65 -16.95 5.64
C SER A 118 9.50 -15.97 5.41
N MET A 119 9.46 -14.85 6.13
CA MET A 119 8.48 -13.76 5.94
C MET A 119 8.56 -13.22 4.51
N THR A 120 9.75 -12.79 4.08
CA THR A 120 9.97 -12.22 2.74
C THR A 120 9.63 -13.22 1.63
N ASN A 121 10.14 -14.45 1.73
CA ASN A 121 9.88 -15.48 0.72
C ASN A 121 8.41 -15.89 0.70
N GLY A 122 7.78 -16.02 1.87
CA GLY A 122 6.39 -16.44 1.99
C GLY A 122 5.40 -15.41 1.46
N ILE A 123 5.67 -14.11 1.62
CA ILE A 123 4.90 -13.03 0.98
C ILE A 123 4.94 -13.19 -0.54
N GLY A 124 6.12 -13.33 -1.14
CA GLY A 124 6.26 -13.53 -2.58
C GLY A 124 5.58 -14.79 -3.09
N LEU A 125 5.70 -15.91 -2.36
CA LEU A 125 5.02 -17.16 -2.68
C LEU A 125 3.50 -17.01 -2.59
N TYR A 126 2.98 -16.34 -1.58
CA TYR A 126 1.53 -16.10 -1.45
C TYR A 126 1.00 -15.28 -2.62
N LEU A 127 1.66 -14.16 -2.92
CA LEU A 127 1.27 -13.25 -3.99
C LEU A 127 1.31 -13.92 -5.38
N THR A 128 2.30 -14.78 -5.61
CA THR A 128 2.52 -15.41 -6.92
C THR A 128 1.72 -16.71 -7.10
N GLU A 129 1.78 -17.61 -6.12
CA GLU A 129 1.33 -19.00 -6.30
C GLU A 129 -0.07 -19.25 -5.75
N LEU A 130 -0.52 -18.44 -4.78
CA LEU A 130 -1.82 -18.61 -4.13
C LEU A 130 -2.85 -17.60 -4.63
N SER A 131 -2.57 -16.30 -4.51
CA SER A 131 -3.49 -15.23 -4.93
C SER A 131 -3.36 -14.90 -6.42
N GLY A 132 -2.15 -14.97 -6.99
CA GLY A 132 -1.90 -14.66 -8.40
C GLY A 132 -1.91 -13.16 -8.72
N VAL A 133 -1.86 -12.30 -7.69
CA VAL A 133 -1.88 -10.84 -7.82
C VAL A 133 -0.49 -10.20 -7.65
N ALA A 134 0.59 -10.98 -7.78
CA ALA A 134 1.96 -10.50 -7.58
C ALA A 134 2.32 -9.27 -8.41
N ASP A 135 1.82 -9.15 -9.64
CA ASP A 135 2.10 -8.00 -10.52
C ASP A 135 1.49 -6.68 -10.01
N ASP A 136 0.52 -6.74 -9.09
CA ASP A 136 -0.09 -5.57 -8.49
C ASP A 136 0.72 -5.03 -7.30
N PHE A 137 1.69 -5.79 -6.76
CA PHE A 137 2.40 -5.46 -5.52
C PHE A 137 3.93 -5.44 -5.69
N TYR A 138 4.58 -4.61 -4.90
CA TYR A 138 6.02 -4.67 -4.65
C TYR A 138 6.32 -4.89 -3.16
N THR A 139 7.56 -5.30 -2.88
CA THR A 139 8.08 -5.41 -1.52
C THR A 139 9.36 -4.59 -1.36
N LYS A 140 9.50 -3.93 -0.21
CA LYS A 140 10.72 -3.26 0.25
C LYS A 140 11.06 -3.77 1.64
N THR A 141 12.34 -3.95 1.92
CA THR A 141 12.77 -4.41 3.24
C THR A 141 13.87 -3.50 3.74
N GLU A 142 13.83 -3.17 5.02
CA GLU A 142 14.79 -2.28 5.66
C GLU A 142 15.22 -2.92 6.99
N GLU A 143 16.53 -3.16 7.12
CA GLU A 143 17.12 -3.60 8.38
C GLU A 143 17.43 -2.38 9.25
N TYR A 144 16.96 -2.39 10.50
CA TYR A 144 16.99 -1.26 11.42
C TYR A 144 16.45 0.04 10.79
N PRO A 145 15.16 0.05 10.42
CA PRO A 145 14.58 1.16 9.66
C PRO A 145 14.69 2.49 10.38
N SER A 146 14.82 3.57 9.59
CA SER A 146 14.73 4.93 10.11
C SER A 146 13.28 5.31 10.42
N TRP A 147 13.08 6.31 11.30
CA TRP A 147 11.73 6.78 11.63
C TRP A 147 11.02 7.37 10.42
N GLU A 148 11.76 8.07 9.57
CA GLU A 148 11.22 8.64 8.33
C GLU A 148 10.76 7.54 7.39
N TRP A 149 11.51 6.44 7.26
CA TRP A 149 11.09 5.32 6.41
C TRP A 149 9.75 4.71 6.88
N ILE A 150 9.61 4.43 8.19
CA ILE A 150 8.34 3.91 8.74
C ILE A 150 7.21 4.93 8.54
N ALA A 151 7.47 6.20 8.81
CA ALA A 151 6.47 7.25 8.69
C ALA A 151 6.05 7.50 7.24
N ASP A 152 7.00 7.46 6.29
CA ASP A 152 6.75 7.63 4.86
C ASP A 152 5.82 6.54 4.37
N GLU A 153 6.18 5.27 4.57
CA GLU A 153 5.38 4.14 4.08
C GLU A 153 3.97 4.13 4.71
N VAL A 154 3.82 4.41 6.01
CA VAL A 154 2.49 4.48 6.64
C VAL A 154 1.66 5.67 6.13
N GLU A 155 2.26 6.85 5.90
CA GLU A 155 1.55 8.04 5.41
C GLU A 155 1.21 7.97 3.91
N THR A 156 1.94 7.16 3.14
CA THR A 156 1.57 6.78 1.77
C THR A 156 0.48 5.72 1.70
N CYS A 157 -0.05 5.30 2.86
CA CYS A 157 -1.04 4.22 2.97
C CYS A 157 -0.51 2.89 2.46
N GLU A 158 0.77 2.64 2.68
CA GLU A 158 1.41 1.35 2.46
C GLU A 158 1.35 0.50 3.73
N ASP A 159 1.55 -0.80 3.58
CA ASP A 159 1.73 -1.65 4.74
C ASP A 159 3.15 -1.65 5.26
N VAL A 160 3.30 -1.78 6.57
CA VAL A 160 4.59 -1.89 7.25
C VAL A 160 4.45 -2.97 8.32
N LEU A 161 4.96 -4.17 8.05
CA LEU A 161 5.20 -5.15 9.09
C LEU A 161 6.57 -4.90 9.71
N MET A 162 6.67 -5.03 11.03
CA MET A 162 7.91 -4.84 11.77
C MET A 162 8.23 -6.08 12.59
N LEU A 163 9.50 -6.49 12.57
CA LEU A 163 10.04 -7.42 13.54
C LEU A 163 10.63 -6.63 14.71
N LEU A 164 10.01 -6.82 15.88
CA LEU A 164 10.50 -6.32 17.15
C LEU A 164 11.45 -7.35 17.75
N GLY A 165 12.65 -6.92 18.14
CA GLY A 165 13.63 -7.73 18.87
C GLY A 165 13.64 -7.38 20.35
N PHE A 166 13.61 -8.40 21.21
CA PHE A 166 13.71 -8.22 22.67
C PHE A 166 15.16 -8.41 23.11
N TYR A 167 15.71 -7.44 23.84
CA TYR A 167 17.08 -7.47 24.34
C TYR A 167 17.12 -7.33 25.85
N GLU A 168 17.99 -8.10 26.51
CA GLU A 168 18.30 -7.99 27.94
C GLU A 168 19.73 -7.51 28.10
N GLU A 169 19.96 -6.57 29.01
CA GLU A 169 21.31 -6.18 29.43
C GLU A 169 21.86 -7.24 30.40
N VAL A 170 22.83 -8.04 29.95
CA VAL A 170 23.48 -9.07 30.77
C VAL A 170 24.95 -8.69 30.96
N GLY A 171 25.26 -8.16 32.14
CA GLY A 171 26.58 -7.57 32.41
C GLY A 171 26.69 -6.18 31.79
N GLU A 172 27.44 -6.05 30.70
CA GLU A 172 27.60 -4.80 29.92
C GLU A 172 27.29 -5.03 28.43
N GLU A 173 26.61 -6.14 28.11
CA GLU A 173 26.25 -6.51 26.74
C GLU A 173 24.75 -6.73 26.60
N TRP A 174 24.18 -6.22 25.50
CA TRP A 174 22.80 -6.48 25.10
C TRP A 174 22.68 -7.81 24.39
N GLN A 175 21.86 -8.71 24.93
CA GLN A 175 21.63 -10.04 24.38
C GLN A 175 20.20 -10.19 23.88
N ARG A 176 20.03 -10.59 22.62
CA ARG A 176 18.71 -10.86 22.03
C ARG A 176 18.07 -12.09 22.66
N LYS A 177 16.81 -11.97 23.08
CA LYS A 177 16.02 -13.01 23.76
C LYS A 177 14.95 -13.61 22.89
N GLY A 178 14.45 -12.90 21.89
CA GLY A 178 13.37 -13.32 21.02
C GLY A 178 12.90 -12.17 20.15
N GLY A 179 11.82 -12.39 19.41
CA GLY A 179 11.19 -11.31 18.67
C GLY A 179 9.70 -11.53 18.44
N HIS A 180 9.05 -10.49 17.90
CA HIS A 180 7.61 -10.45 17.69
C HIS A 180 7.26 -9.64 16.44
N TRP A 181 6.35 -10.16 15.61
CA TRP A 181 5.85 -9.47 14.43
C TRP A 181 4.60 -8.65 14.72
N VAL A 182 4.60 -7.40 14.27
CA VAL A 182 3.49 -6.44 14.40
C VAL A 182 3.31 -5.65 13.11
N ASN A 183 2.17 -4.98 12.94
CA ASN A 183 1.97 -4.01 11.88
C ASN A 183 1.98 -2.58 12.42
N ALA A 184 2.53 -1.63 11.67
CA ALA A 184 2.31 -0.21 11.93
C ALA A 184 0.95 0.22 11.37
N ALA A 185 -0.05 0.33 12.24
CA ALA A 185 -1.41 0.78 11.90
C ALA A 185 -1.50 2.31 11.68
N GLY A 186 -0.55 3.08 12.23
CA GLY A 186 -0.54 4.53 12.10
C GLY A 186 0.71 5.17 12.70
N VAL A 187 0.98 6.40 12.27
CA VAL A 187 2.07 7.21 12.83
C VAL A 187 1.59 8.60 13.23
N ASN A 188 2.30 9.19 14.18
CA ASN A 188 2.36 10.62 14.43
C ASN A 188 3.81 11.05 14.21
N ARG A 189 4.14 11.44 12.96
CA ARG A 189 5.51 11.79 12.56
C ARG A 189 6.16 12.84 13.48
N PRO A 190 5.52 14.00 13.78
CA PRO A 190 6.16 15.04 14.60
C PRO A 190 6.36 14.64 16.06
N GLY A 191 5.47 13.81 16.60
CA GLY A 191 5.53 13.34 17.99
C GLY A 191 6.41 12.11 18.20
N GLY A 192 6.79 11.41 17.13
CA GLY A 192 7.54 10.16 17.20
C GLY A 192 6.73 9.04 17.85
N PHE A 193 5.47 8.86 17.43
CA PHE A 193 4.63 7.77 17.93
C PHE A 193 4.16 6.87 16.80
N VAL A 194 4.17 5.56 17.04
CA VAL A 194 3.60 4.55 16.15
C VAL A 194 2.44 3.85 16.86
N GLY A 195 1.34 3.67 16.15
CA GLY A 195 0.24 2.81 16.56
C GLY A 195 0.42 1.43 15.94
N LEU A 196 0.32 0.39 16.75
CA LEU A 196 0.52 -0.99 16.35
C LEU A 196 -0.82 -1.73 16.28
N SER A 197 -0.99 -2.53 15.25
CA SER A 197 -1.86 -3.70 15.30
C SER A 197 -0.98 -4.86 15.73
N ASP A 198 -1.32 -5.42 16.88
CA ASP A 198 -0.43 -6.28 17.65
C ASP A 198 -1.16 -7.59 17.98
N PRO A 199 -0.81 -8.69 17.29
CA PRO A 199 -1.47 -9.97 17.49
C PRO A 199 -1.42 -10.49 18.94
N ALA A 200 -0.50 -10.01 19.77
CA ALA A 200 -0.32 -10.46 21.14
C ALA A 200 -0.90 -9.48 22.18
N ILE A 201 -0.77 -8.18 21.98
CA ILE A 201 -0.96 -7.15 23.01
C ILE A 201 -2.14 -6.24 22.68
N ASN A 202 -3.05 -6.07 23.65
CA ASN A 202 -4.19 -5.15 23.55
C ASN A 202 -4.24 -4.24 24.78
N ASN A 203 -3.22 -3.41 24.99
CA ASN A 203 -3.14 -2.55 26.17
C ASN A 203 -4.17 -1.40 26.15
N ALA A 204 -4.59 -0.95 24.98
CA ALA A 204 -5.58 0.11 24.80
C ALA A 204 -6.95 -0.23 25.42
N ILE A 205 -7.27 -1.53 25.50
CA ILE A 205 -8.49 -2.05 26.15
C ILE A 205 -8.25 -2.60 27.57
N SER A 206 -7.04 -2.45 28.12
CA SER A 206 -6.70 -2.90 29.47
C SER A 206 -7.34 -1.99 30.55
N PRO A 207 -7.65 -2.51 31.76
CA PRO A 207 -8.10 -1.70 32.89
C PRO A 207 -7.16 -0.56 33.31
N THR A 208 -5.86 -0.69 33.02
CA THR A 208 -4.86 0.37 33.29
C THR A 208 -4.80 1.44 32.20
N LEU A 209 -5.55 1.25 31.10
CA LEU A 209 -5.65 2.12 29.93
C LEU A 209 -4.31 2.50 29.32
N GLY A 210 -3.89 1.74 28.31
CA GLY A 210 -2.80 2.12 27.42
C GLY A 210 -3.18 3.28 26.49
N LEU A 211 -2.18 4.02 26.01
CA LEU A 211 -2.41 4.96 24.92
C LEU A 211 -2.74 4.15 23.66
N GLY A 212 -3.85 4.45 23.00
CA GLY A 212 -4.27 3.64 21.85
C GLY A 212 -5.57 4.11 21.20
N ARG A 213 -5.96 3.39 20.15
CA ARG A 213 -7.26 3.51 19.49
C ARG A 213 -8.04 2.21 19.73
N VAL A 214 -9.27 2.37 20.20
CA VAL A 214 -10.19 1.24 20.45
C VAL A 214 -11.44 1.41 19.63
N PHE A 215 -11.89 0.35 18.97
CA PHE A 215 -13.19 0.26 18.35
C PHE A 215 -13.75 -1.16 18.49
N PRO A 216 -15.05 -1.35 18.76
CA PRO A 216 -16.01 -0.35 19.23
C PRO A 216 -15.62 0.28 20.58
N PRO A 217 -16.00 1.55 20.86
CA PRO A 217 -15.56 2.28 22.05
C PRO A 217 -16.00 1.67 23.39
N GLU A 218 -17.01 0.81 23.41
CA GLU A 218 -17.42 0.03 24.58
C GLU A 218 -16.35 -0.95 25.07
N HIS A 219 -15.37 -1.30 24.22
CA HIS A 219 -14.25 -2.14 24.59
C HIS A 219 -13.14 -1.39 25.34
N VAL A 220 -13.27 -0.08 25.56
CA VAL A 220 -12.40 0.62 26.50
C VAL A 220 -12.57 -0.03 27.87
N VAL A 221 -11.50 -0.64 28.39
CA VAL A 221 -11.41 -1.50 29.60
C VAL A 221 -12.13 -2.86 29.57
N THR A 222 -12.68 -3.28 28.42
CA THR A 222 -13.36 -4.57 28.27
C THR A 222 -12.65 -5.43 27.22
N PRO A 223 -11.95 -6.51 27.63
CA PRO A 223 -11.26 -7.39 26.69
C PRO A 223 -12.20 -7.98 25.65
N PHE A 224 -11.74 -8.08 24.41
CA PHE A 224 -12.45 -8.81 23.36
C PHE A 224 -12.56 -10.30 23.70
N THR A 225 -13.73 -10.88 23.42
CA THR A 225 -13.93 -12.32 23.39
C THR A 225 -13.10 -12.95 22.26
N PRO A 226 -12.83 -14.28 22.29
CA PRO A 226 -12.12 -14.95 21.20
C PRO A 226 -12.79 -14.78 19.82
N THR A 227 -14.12 -14.65 19.77
CA THR A 227 -14.84 -14.38 18.52
C THR A 227 -14.64 -12.94 18.05
N GLU A 228 -14.67 -11.97 18.97
CA GLU A 228 -14.41 -10.56 18.64
C GLU A 228 -12.97 -10.34 18.20
N GLN A 229 -11.99 -11.08 18.72
CA GLN A 229 -10.59 -11.01 18.25
C GLN A 229 -10.41 -11.44 16.79
N LEU A 230 -11.40 -12.08 16.20
CA LEU A 230 -11.49 -12.43 14.77
C LEU A 230 -12.49 -11.52 14.05
N ASN A 231 -12.87 -10.39 14.60
CA ASN A 231 -13.72 -9.43 13.92
C ASN A 231 -12.84 -8.29 13.43
N PRO A 232 -12.82 -7.96 12.12
CA PRO A 232 -11.99 -6.86 11.62
C PRO A 232 -12.39 -5.50 12.21
N GLN A 233 -13.61 -5.40 12.76
CA GLN A 233 -14.10 -4.24 13.50
C GLN A 233 -13.60 -4.14 14.95
N ALA A 234 -13.02 -5.20 15.51
CA ALA A 234 -12.54 -5.20 16.88
C ALA A 234 -11.09 -4.72 16.93
N LEU A 235 -10.91 -3.40 17.03
CA LEU A 235 -9.61 -2.76 17.03
C LEU A 235 -9.12 -2.46 18.44
N SER A 236 -7.87 -2.82 18.74
CA SER A 236 -7.13 -2.36 19.90
C SER A 236 -5.71 -1.95 19.48
N HIS A 237 -5.59 -0.87 18.71
CA HIS A 237 -4.26 -0.40 18.32
C HIS A 237 -3.54 0.33 19.46
N ASP A 238 -2.44 -0.25 19.91
CA ASP A 238 -1.60 0.29 20.97
C ASP A 238 -0.61 1.33 20.42
N ILE A 239 -0.48 2.48 21.06
CA ILE A 239 0.45 3.54 20.64
C ILE A 239 1.69 3.54 21.53
N TYR A 240 2.85 3.46 20.88
CA TYR A 240 4.16 3.52 21.52
C TYR A 240 4.97 4.69 21.00
N ARG A 241 5.85 5.20 21.86
CA ARG A 241 6.81 6.23 21.47
C ARG A 241 8.03 5.57 20.83
N VAL A 242 8.41 6.04 19.66
CA VAL A 242 9.63 5.63 18.97
C VAL A 242 10.79 6.51 19.46
N VAL A 243 11.89 5.90 19.87
CA VAL A 243 13.07 6.60 20.37
C VAL A 243 14.34 6.06 19.71
N THR A 244 15.28 6.94 19.39
CA THR A 244 16.61 6.54 18.90
C THR A 244 17.52 6.23 20.08
N SER A 245 18.24 5.10 20.04
CA SER A 245 19.15 4.71 21.11
C SER A 245 20.61 4.65 20.66
N THR A 246 21.46 5.41 21.36
CA THR A 246 22.91 5.39 21.15
C THR A 246 23.55 4.08 21.63
N GLU A 247 22.90 3.34 22.53
CA GLU A 247 23.38 2.03 23.02
C GLU A 247 23.18 0.94 21.97
N PHE A 248 22.25 1.17 21.04
CA PHE A 248 21.96 0.30 19.90
C PHE A 248 22.40 0.94 18.59
N ALA A 249 23.53 1.67 18.56
CA ALA A 249 24.08 2.26 17.33
C ALA A 249 23.06 3.10 16.53
N ASP A 250 22.27 3.93 17.23
CA ASP A 250 21.21 4.78 16.69
C ASP A 250 20.01 4.03 16.07
N GLN A 251 19.82 2.76 16.42
CA GLN A 251 18.62 2.00 16.09
C GLN A 251 17.39 2.54 16.84
N LEU A 252 16.21 2.28 16.29
CA LEU A 252 14.94 2.65 16.89
C LEU A 252 14.51 1.65 17.96
N LEU A 253 14.09 2.17 19.10
CA LEU A 253 13.41 1.43 20.16
C LEU A 253 11.95 1.84 20.27
N LEU A 254 11.12 0.92 20.75
CA LEU A 254 9.76 1.22 21.19
C LEU A 254 9.75 1.43 22.70
N ALA A 255 9.73 2.69 23.12
CA ALA A 255 9.76 3.04 24.54
C ALA A 255 8.51 2.55 25.26
N GLY A 256 8.71 1.80 26.33
CA GLY A 256 7.63 1.19 27.12
C GLY A 256 7.01 -0.05 26.48
N TYR A 257 7.50 -0.48 25.32
CA TYR A 257 7.28 -1.81 24.78
C TYR A 257 8.39 -2.73 25.29
N PRO A 258 8.48 -2.95 26.61
CA PRO A 258 8.41 -4.33 27.11
C PRO A 258 7.74 -4.36 28.49
N PHE A 259 6.95 -5.38 28.81
CA PHE A 259 6.26 -5.39 30.11
C PHE A 259 6.90 -6.45 31.02
N THR A 260 7.73 -5.99 31.96
CA THR A 260 8.37 -6.75 33.05
C THR A 260 7.71 -8.08 33.42
N ARG A 261 8.43 -9.22 33.32
CA ARG A 261 7.94 -10.59 33.65
C ARG A 261 6.46 -10.86 33.30
N THR A 262 5.93 -10.23 32.24
CA THR A 262 4.56 -10.45 31.74
C THR A 262 4.55 -11.58 30.74
N SER A 263 3.34 -12.06 30.43
CA SER A 263 3.10 -13.10 29.42
C SER A 263 3.81 -12.80 28.10
N VAL A 264 3.81 -11.55 27.62
CA VAL A 264 4.36 -11.19 26.30
C VAL A 264 5.83 -11.56 26.19
N LEU A 265 6.71 -10.95 26.99
CA LEU A 265 8.14 -11.22 26.88
C LEU A 265 8.47 -12.69 27.16
N THR A 266 7.79 -13.33 28.13
CA THR A 266 7.99 -14.77 28.40
C THR A 266 7.57 -15.67 27.24
N ASN A 267 6.55 -15.26 26.48
CA ASN A 267 5.95 -16.02 25.40
C ASN A 267 6.77 -15.97 24.10
N PHE A 268 7.55 -14.90 23.92
CA PHE A 268 8.33 -14.69 22.70
C PHE A 268 9.82 -15.04 22.85
N VAL A 269 10.28 -15.52 24.02
CA VAL A 269 11.67 -15.98 24.19
C VAL A 269 11.98 -17.09 23.19
N GLY A 270 13.02 -16.89 22.37
CA GLY A 270 13.48 -17.84 21.36
C GLY A 270 12.65 -17.88 20.08
N LEU A 271 11.62 -17.03 19.94
CA LEU A 271 10.84 -16.91 18.71
C LEU A 271 11.46 -15.89 17.74
N ASN A 272 11.08 -15.98 16.46
CA ASN A 272 11.31 -15.00 15.40
C ASN A 272 12.79 -14.52 15.34
N GLU A 273 13.65 -15.30 14.69
CA GLU A 273 15.14 -15.20 14.67
C GLU A 273 15.84 -15.77 15.92
N GLY A 274 15.10 -16.35 16.87
CA GLY A 274 15.68 -17.03 18.02
C GLY A 274 16.16 -16.08 19.12
N GLY A 275 17.10 -16.54 19.94
CA GLY A 275 17.61 -15.75 21.05
C GLY A 275 18.17 -16.66 22.13
N VAL A 276 18.93 -16.07 23.04
CA VAL A 276 19.39 -16.80 24.23
C VAL A 276 18.32 -16.75 25.32
N PRO A 277 18.27 -17.72 26.24
CA PRO A 277 17.37 -17.64 27.40
C PRO A 277 17.58 -16.36 28.21
N VAL A 278 16.53 -15.94 28.90
CA VAL A 278 16.61 -14.83 29.86
C VAL A 278 17.55 -15.21 31.00
N GLY A 279 18.49 -14.32 31.31
CA GLY A 279 19.47 -14.49 32.38
C GLY A 279 18.87 -14.16 33.74
N ASP A 280 18.40 -12.92 33.89
CA ASP A 280 17.71 -12.41 35.07
C ASP A 280 16.55 -11.49 34.66
N TRP A 281 15.39 -11.65 35.29
CA TRP A 281 14.22 -10.83 35.00
C TRP A 281 14.27 -9.44 35.65
N ASP A 282 15.22 -9.25 36.57
CA ASP A 282 15.47 -7.94 37.19
C ASP A 282 16.43 -7.07 36.34
N ASN A 283 17.01 -7.62 35.27
CA ASN A 283 17.84 -6.87 34.33
C ASN A 283 17.00 -5.89 33.49
N GLN A 284 17.68 -4.92 32.85
CA GLN A 284 17.03 -4.01 31.91
C GLN A 284 16.65 -4.75 30.62
N PHE A 285 15.49 -4.41 30.08
CA PHE A 285 15.03 -4.90 28.78
C PHE A 285 14.68 -3.74 27.86
N GLU A 286 15.01 -3.91 26.58
CA GLU A 286 14.66 -2.98 25.51
C GLU A 286 14.05 -3.73 24.33
N THR A 287 13.17 -3.05 23.59
CA THR A 287 12.64 -3.54 22.32
C THR A 287 13.14 -2.70 21.18
N VAL A 288 13.89 -3.34 20.28
CA VAL A 288 14.46 -2.76 19.07
C VAL A 288 13.52 -3.05 17.90
N ILE A 289 13.30 -2.08 17.02
CA ILE A 289 12.71 -2.34 15.70
C ILE A 289 13.86 -2.84 14.80
N GLU A 290 14.01 -4.16 14.70
CA GLU A 290 15.16 -4.77 14.02
C GLU A 290 15.01 -4.76 12.51
N TRP A 291 13.77 -4.84 12.02
CA TRP A 291 13.50 -5.01 10.62
C TRP A 291 12.09 -4.56 10.29
N ALA A 292 11.90 -4.02 9.10
CA ALA A 292 10.58 -3.72 8.56
C ALA A 292 10.46 -4.16 7.11
N ILE A 293 9.24 -4.52 6.73
CA ILE A 293 8.87 -4.83 5.36
C ILE A 293 7.66 -4.00 4.95
N GLY A 294 7.82 -3.29 3.84
CA GLY A 294 6.73 -2.68 3.11
C GLY A 294 6.21 -3.64 2.06
N VAL A 295 4.91 -3.98 2.12
CA VAL A 295 4.21 -4.71 1.06
C VAL A 295 3.10 -3.79 0.55
N SER A 296 3.12 -3.52 -0.75
CA SER A 296 2.53 -2.29 -1.26
C SER A 296 2.02 -2.45 -2.68
N PRO A 297 0.80 -1.98 -3.00
CA PRO A 297 0.35 -1.95 -4.37
C PRO A 297 1.18 -0.98 -5.24
N HIS A 298 1.30 -1.28 -6.52
CA HIS A 298 1.82 -0.37 -7.53
C HIS A 298 0.78 0.69 -7.94
N SER A 299 1.28 1.87 -8.34
CA SER A 299 0.54 2.70 -9.30
C SER A 299 0.86 2.24 -10.72
N ASP A 300 0.07 2.66 -11.71
CA ASP A 300 0.31 2.31 -13.11
C ASP A 300 -0.26 3.41 -13.99
N LEU A 301 0.56 4.43 -14.29
CA LEU A 301 0.14 5.59 -15.04
C LEU A 301 0.37 5.42 -16.54
N ALA A 302 -0.72 5.21 -17.28
CA ALA A 302 -0.67 5.14 -18.73
C ALA A 302 -1.04 6.48 -19.38
N ILE A 303 -0.34 6.87 -20.45
CA ILE A 303 -0.75 7.94 -21.37
C ILE A 303 -0.69 7.47 -22.83
N THR A 304 -1.71 7.81 -23.61
CA THR A 304 -1.74 7.62 -25.06
C THR A 304 -2.01 8.94 -25.75
N LYS A 305 -1.29 9.18 -26.84
CA LYS A 305 -1.37 10.39 -27.65
C LYS A 305 -1.74 10.06 -29.08
N THR A 306 -2.81 10.69 -29.56
CA THR A 306 -3.26 10.55 -30.96
C THR A 306 -3.37 11.91 -31.63
N ALA A 307 -3.24 11.91 -32.96
CA ALA A 307 -3.46 13.09 -33.80
C ALA A 307 -4.44 12.77 -34.91
N VAL A 308 -5.32 13.72 -35.24
CA VAL A 308 -6.24 13.57 -36.39
C VAL A 308 -5.48 13.68 -37.72
N VAL A 309 -4.50 14.59 -37.78
CA VAL A 309 -3.61 14.80 -38.92
C VAL A 309 -2.18 14.97 -38.43
N THR A 310 -1.21 14.39 -39.13
CA THR A 310 0.22 14.52 -38.84
C THR A 310 0.99 15.19 -39.97
N GLU A 311 0.54 15.04 -41.22
CA GLU A 311 1.02 15.82 -42.36
C GLU A 311 0.10 17.03 -42.55
N VAL A 312 0.68 18.23 -42.49
CA VAL A 312 -0.08 19.48 -42.45
C VAL A 312 0.45 20.48 -43.46
N VAL A 313 -0.37 21.45 -43.85
CA VAL A 313 -0.02 22.69 -44.52
C VAL A 313 -0.46 23.90 -43.68
N PRO A 314 0.02 25.13 -43.96
CA PRO A 314 -0.41 26.31 -43.22
C PRO A 314 -1.94 26.50 -43.29
N GLY A 315 -2.57 26.70 -42.14
CA GLY A 315 -4.02 26.84 -41.98
C GLY A 315 -4.76 25.56 -41.61
N ASP A 316 -4.10 24.38 -41.66
CA ASP A 316 -4.72 23.13 -41.23
C ASP A 316 -4.98 23.15 -39.72
N ILE A 317 -6.13 22.63 -39.31
CA ILE A 317 -6.45 22.43 -37.90
C ILE A 317 -5.85 21.10 -37.45
N VAL A 318 -4.95 21.18 -36.48
CA VAL A 318 -4.29 20.04 -35.83
C VAL A 318 -5.01 19.78 -34.52
N THR A 319 -5.47 18.54 -34.33
CA THR A 319 -6.10 18.10 -33.09
C THR A 319 -5.29 16.94 -32.50
N TYR A 320 -4.79 17.13 -31.29
CA TYR A 320 -4.21 16.07 -30.47
C TYR A 320 -5.19 15.65 -29.38
N THR A 321 -5.20 14.36 -29.06
CA THR A 321 -5.93 13.82 -27.91
C THR A 321 -4.96 13.05 -27.03
N LEU A 322 -4.84 13.48 -25.78
CA LEU A 322 -4.19 12.74 -24.70
C LEU A 322 -5.25 11.98 -23.93
N SER A 323 -5.08 10.68 -23.79
CA SER A 323 -5.88 9.83 -22.91
C SER A 323 -4.96 9.32 -21.81
N TYR A 324 -5.34 9.49 -20.56
CA TYR A 324 -4.53 9.06 -19.42
C TYR A 324 -5.36 8.27 -18.40
N ALA A 325 -4.72 7.36 -17.68
CA ALA A 325 -5.36 6.54 -16.66
C ALA A 325 -4.39 6.15 -15.55
N ASN A 326 -4.93 5.74 -14.39
CA ASN A 326 -4.20 4.94 -13.41
C ASN A 326 -4.83 3.54 -13.35
N THR A 327 -4.11 2.54 -13.80
CA THR A 327 -4.54 1.12 -13.81
C THR A 327 -4.02 0.32 -12.61
N GLY A 328 -3.23 0.95 -11.73
CA GLY A 328 -2.64 0.37 -10.54
C GLY A 328 -3.43 0.73 -9.28
N LEU A 329 -3.37 -0.13 -8.27
CA LEU A 329 -4.16 0.00 -7.04
C LEU A 329 -3.70 1.14 -6.12
N ALA A 330 -2.46 1.60 -6.25
CA ALA A 330 -1.99 2.78 -5.52
C ALA A 330 -2.45 4.07 -6.21
N ALA A 331 -3.02 4.98 -5.43
CA ALA A 331 -3.41 6.29 -5.92
C ALA A 331 -2.19 7.18 -6.17
N VAL A 332 -2.19 7.91 -7.29
CA VAL A 332 -1.14 8.87 -7.61
C VAL A 332 -1.60 10.28 -7.28
N HIS A 333 -0.77 11.02 -6.57
CA HIS A 333 -1.00 12.41 -6.19
C HIS A 333 -0.12 13.36 -7.01
N ASN A 334 -0.46 14.66 -6.96
CA ASN A 334 0.30 15.72 -7.65
C ASN A 334 0.59 15.40 -9.12
N LEU A 335 -0.41 14.83 -9.78
CA LEU A 335 -0.32 14.36 -11.16
C LEU A 335 0.04 15.53 -12.07
N THR A 336 1.01 15.33 -12.96
CA THR A 336 1.43 16.32 -13.96
C THR A 336 1.49 15.68 -15.33
N LEU A 337 0.58 16.10 -16.22
CA LEU A 337 0.64 15.80 -17.65
C LEU A 337 1.39 16.90 -18.38
N THR A 338 2.31 16.53 -19.25
CA THR A 338 3.18 17.47 -19.96
C THR A 338 3.15 17.19 -21.46
N ASP A 339 2.89 18.21 -22.28
CA ASP A 339 2.87 18.12 -23.75
C ASP A 339 3.78 19.19 -24.35
N GLN A 340 4.83 18.76 -25.05
CA GLN A 340 5.84 19.66 -25.65
C GLN A 340 5.42 20.13 -27.04
N LEU A 341 4.39 20.97 -27.10
CA LEU A 341 3.91 21.54 -28.36
C LEU A 341 4.97 22.44 -29.00
N ASN A 342 5.31 22.16 -30.26
CA ASN A 342 6.16 23.04 -31.03
C ASN A 342 5.39 24.31 -31.48
N LEU A 343 5.38 25.34 -30.62
CA LEU A 343 4.70 26.61 -30.88
C LEU A 343 5.32 27.44 -32.03
N SER A 344 6.46 27.01 -32.59
CA SER A 344 6.94 27.60 -33.85
C SER A 344 6.20 27.05 -35.08
N HIS A 345 5.52 25.91 -34.93
CA HIS A 345 4.74 25.25 -35.99
C HIS A 345 3.22 25.44 -35.82
N LEU A 346 2.76 25.85 -34.63
CA LEU A 346 1.34 25.96 -34.28
C LEU A 346 0.99 27.35 -33.77
N THR A 347 -0.20 27.84 -34.11
CA THR A 347 -0.83 29.04 -33.54
C THR A 347 -2.24 28.74 -33.03
N ALA A 348 -2.86 29.73 -32.37
CA ALA A 348 -4.24 29.65 -31.88
C ALA A 348 -4.53 28.40 -31.02
N VAL A 349 -3.53 27.96 -30.25
CA VAL A 349 -3.64 26.72 -29.48
C VAL A 349 -4.67 26.87 -28.35
N THR A 350 -5.64 25.96 -28.32
CA THR A 350 -6.63 25.83 -27.24
C THR A 350 -6.69 24.40 -26.75
N PHE A 351 -7.26 24.19 -25.56
CA PHE A 351 -7.50 22.84 -25.06
C PHE A 351 -8.84 22.75 -24.34
N THR A 352 -9.37 21.53 -24.28
CA THR A 352 -10.48 21.13 -23.41
C THR A 352 -10.09 19.84 -22.69
N ALA A 353 -10.60 19.63 -21.48
CA ALA A 353 -10.29 18.43 -20.72
C ALA A 353 -11.50 17.90 -19.94
N PHE A 354 -11.51 16.59 -19.74
CA PHE A 354 -12.51 15.89 -18.94
C PHE A 354 -11.83 14.75 -18.16
N PRO A 355 -11.74 14.79 -16.81
CA PRO A 355 -12.18 15.88 -15.92
C PRO A 355 -11.52 17.24 -16.22
N PRO A 356 -12.14 18.36 -15.81
CA PRO A 356 -11.52 19.67 -15.90
C PRO A 356 -10.18 19.69 -15.16
N ILE A 357 -9.12 20.09 -15.87
CA ILE A 357 -7.77 20.26 -15.33
C ILE A 357 -7.21 21.60 -15.80
N ASN A 358 -6.53 22.32 -14.90
CA ASN A 358 -5.96 23.63 -15.23
C ASN A 358 -4.67 23.44 -16.02
N ALA A 359 -4.46 24.27 -17.05
CA ALA A 359 -3.17 24.35 -17.74
C ALA A 359 -2.40 25.58 -17.28
N SER A 360 -1.08 25.45 -17.16
CA SER A 360 -0.18 26.60 -17.24
C SER A 360 0.28 26.75 -18.69
N ALA A 361 -0.13 27.84 -19.35
CA ALA A 361 0.24 28.08 -20.75
C ALA A 361 1.70 28.54 -20.82
N SER A 362 2.58 27.66 -21.31
CA SER A 362 3.95 27.97 -21.71
C SER A 362 4.27 27.29 -23.06
N VAL A 363 5.54 27.18 -23.46
CA VAL A 363 5.95 26.34 -24.61
C VAL A 363 5.59 24.86 -24.38
N THR A 364 5.39 24.48 -23.12
CA THR A 364 4.90 23.18 -22.69
C THR A 364 3.56 23.36 -22.00
N TYR A 365 2.51 22.66 -22.45
CA TYR A 365 1.26 22.63 -21.69
C TYR A 365 1.44 21.63 -20.55
N ALA A 366 1.29 22.11 -19.32
CA ALA A 366 1.30 21.28 -18.13
C ALA A 366 -0.07 21.32 -17.48
N TRP A 367 -0.69 20.16 -17.25
CA TRP A 367 -1.94 20.02 -16.53
C TRP A 367 -1.75 19.28 -15.22
N THR A 368 -2.32 19.80 -14.14
CA THR A 368 -2.16 19.22 -12.81
C THR A 368 -3.48 18.71 -12.25
N ARG A 369 -3.46 17.52 -11.64
CA ARG A 369 -4.60 16.97 -10.86
C ARG A 369 -4.12 16.54 -9.46
N PRO A 370 -4.87 16.86 -8.39
CA PRO A 370 -4.42 16.51 -7.03
C PRO A 370 -4.25 15.01 -6.77
N LYS A 371 -5.11 14.18 -7.37
CA LYS A 371 -5.17 12.73 -7.15
C LYS A 371 -5.77 12.00 -8.36
N LEU A 372 -5.26 10.82 -8.67
CA LEU A 372 -5.80 9.85 -9.63
C LEU A 372 -5.80 8.47 -8.96
N SER A 373 -6.98 8.04 -8.47
CA SER A 373 -7.19 6.71 -7.88
C SER A 373 -7.26 5.63 -8.96
N TYR A 374 -7.23 4.36 -8.54
CA TYR A 374 -7.41 3.19 -9.41
C TYR A 374 -8.63 3.34 -10.34
N GLY A 375 -8.45 2.94 -11.61
CA GLY A 375 -9.49 2.92 -12.63
C GLY A 375 -9.94 4.30 -13.12
N GLN A 376 -9.48 5.39 -12.48
CA GLN A 376 -9.78 6.73 -12.94
C GLN A 376 -8.97 7.07 -14.18
N SER A 377 -9.60 7.80 -15.08
CA SER A 377 -9.00 8.24 -16.35
C SER A 377 -9.48 9.64 -16.72
N GLY A 378 -8.83 10.20 -17.73
CA GLY A 378 -9.22 11.47 -18.30
C GLY A 378 -8.72 11.67 -19.71
N THR A 379 -9.21 12.73 -20.33
CA THR A 379 -8.82 13.13 -21.68
C THR A 379 -8.49 14.62 -21.73
N VAL A 380 -7.50 14.95 -22.55
CA VAL A 380 -7.16 16.33 -22.93
C VAL A 380 -7.16 16.42 -24.43
N THR A 381 -8.04 17.24 -24.98
CA THR A 381 -8.07 17.55 -26.42
C THR A 381 -7.43 18.91 -26.64
N ILE A 382 -6.43 18.96 -27.50
CA ILE A 382 -5.67 20.15 -27.85
C ILE A 382 -5.94 20.44 -29.32
N THR A 383 -6.27 21.68 -29.66
CA THR A 383 -6.43 22.13 -31.05
C THR A 383 -5.50 23.30 -31.34
N GLY A 384 -4.97 23.37 -32.55
CA GLY A 384 -4.18 24.49 -33.03
C GLY A 384 -4.22 24.59 -34.55
N GLU A 385 -3.73 25.69 -35.10
CA GLU A 385 -3.62 25.93 -36.53
C GLU A 385 -2.15 25.79 -36.96
N SER A 386 -1.88 25.00 -38.00
CA SER A 386 -0.52 24.80 -38.54
C SER A 386 0.00 26.06 -39.22
N LEU A 387 1.29 26.34 -39.05
CA LEU A 387 2.03 27.42 -39.71
C LEU A 387 3.00 26.90 -40.79
N VAL A 388 3.10 25.59 -40.96
CA VAL A 388 4.16 24.92 -41.73
C VAL A 388 3.61 23.84 -42.66
N THR A 389 4.42 23.46 -43.66
CA THR A 389 4.18 22.26 -44.47
C THR A 389 5.18 21.18 -44.09
N THR A 390 4.80 20.28 -43.19
CA THR A 390 5.69 19.21 -42.69
C THR A 390 4.91 18.12 -41.94
N THR A 391 5.62 17.07 -41.52
CA THR A 391 5.11 16.12 -40.51
C THR A 391 5.33 16.72 -39.12
N LEU A 392 4.26 16.81 -38.33
CA LEU A 392 4.35 17.24 -36.94
C LEU A 392 4.66 16.04 -36.03
N TYR A 393 5.67 16.23 -35.19
CA TYR A 393 6.01 15.35 -34.09
C TYR A 393 5.56 16.00 -32.79
N ASN A 394 4.95 15.22 -31.91
CA ASN A 394 4.52 15.71 -30.61
C ASN A 394 4.55 14.60 -29.58
N GLU A 395 5.13 14.87 -28.42
CA GLU A 395 5.31 13.93 -27.32
C GLU A 395 4.52 14.40 -26.10
N ALA A 396 3.89 13.48 -25.40
CA ALA A 396 3.30 13.72 -24.10
C ALA A 396 3.86 12.77 -23.06
N THR A 397 3.94 13.24 -21.81
CA THR A 397 4.36 12.46 -20.65
C THR A 397 3.40 12.67 -19.50
N ILE A 398 3.32 11.69 -18.60
CA ILE A 398 2.58 11.76 -17.35
C ILE A 398 3.49 11.38 -16.19
N THR A 399 3.33 12.05 -15.06
CA THR A 399 4.08 11.79 -13.83
C THR A 399 3.21 12.08 -12.61
N GLY A 400 3.64 11.62 -11.45
CA GLY A 400 3.06 12.02 -10.17
C GLY A 400 3.93 11.58 -8.99
N THR A 401 3.38 11.74 -7.79
CA THR A 401 4.03 11.41 -6.52
C THR A 401 3.04 10.75 -5.58
N THR A 402 3.51 10.27 -4.44
CA THR A 402 2.65 9.85 -3.34
C THR A 402 2.00 11.07 -2.66
N SER A 403 1.09 10.82 -1.72
CA SER A 403 0.41 11.85 -0.91
C SER A 403 1.37 12.79 -0.18
N ILE A 404 2.58 12.31 0.13
CA ILE A 404 3.64 13.06 0.83
C ILE A 404 4.77 13.55 -0.09
N GLY A 405 4.65 13.35 -1.41
CA GLY A 405 5.57 13.92 -2.40
C GLY A 405 6.79 13.05 -2.76
N HIS A 406 6.78 11.75 -2.43
CA HIS A 406 7.82 10.81 -2.87
C HIS A 406 7.49 10.21 -4.25
N PRO A 407 8.49 9.64 -4.96
CA PRO A 407 8.22 8.87 -6.17
C PRO A 407 7.22 7.74 -5.90
N THR A 408 6.26 7.55 -6.81
CA THR A 408 5.35 6.41 -6.80
C THR A 408 5.98 5.26 -7.58
N PRO A 409 6.16 4.07 -6.98
CA PRO A 409 6.56 2.89 -7.74
C PRO A 409 5.49 2.54 -8.80
N ASP A 410 5.81 2.90 -10.04
CA ASP A 410 4.97 2.60 -11.20
C ASP A 410 5.30 1.21 -11.75
N ARG A 411 4.26 0.41 -12.07
CA ARG A 411 4.39 -0.96 -12.58
C ARG A 411 4.94 -0.98 -14.00
N ASP A 412 4.58 -0.04 -14.86
CA ASP A 412 5.09 0.07 -16.22
C ASP A 412 5.51 1.52 -16.54
N GLN A 413 6.81 1.80 -16.44
CA GLN A 413 7.30 3.14 -16.76
C GLN A 413 7.33 3.43 -18.27
N ASP A 414 7.17 2.42 -19.13
CA ASP A 414 7.27 2.61 -20.58
C ASP A 414 5.97 3.20 -21.16
N ASP A 415 4.84 3.09 -20.48
CA ASP A 415 3.55 3.67 -20.90
C ASP A 415 3.27 5.07 -20.32
N ASN A 416 4.23 5.61 -19.56
CA ASN A 416 4.20 6.97 -19.01
C ASN A 416 4.55 8.07 -20.04
N SER A 417 4.79 7.69 -21.30
CA SER A 417 5.04 8.62 -22.41
C SER A 417 4.50 8.08 -23.74
N ASP A 418 4.04 8.97 -24.62
CA ASP A 418 3.65 8.59 -25.99
C ASP A 418 3.92 9.72 -27.00
N GLU A 419 4.35 9.34 -28.20
CA GLU A 419 4.72 10.25 -29.28
C GLU A 419 3.90 9.98 -30.55
N VAL A 420 3.34 11.04 -31.13
CA VAL A 420 2.70 11.00 -32.44
C VAL A 420 3.60 11.70 -33.47
N GLY A 421 3.77 11.08 -34.65
CA GLY A 421 4.65 11.59 -35.73
C GLY A 421 5.46 10.50 -36.43
N THR A 422 5.49 9.28 -35.88
CA THR A 422 6.11 8.12 -36.54
C THR A 422 5.13 7.47 -37.53
N PRO A 423 5.52 7.24 -38.80
CA PRO A 423 4.87 6.20 -39.58
C PRO A 423 5.21 4.88 -38.87
N ARG A 424 4.22 4.16 -38.31
CA ARG A 424 4.44 2.79 -37.85
C ARG A 424 4.77 1.93 -39.08
N TYR A 425 6.05 1.83 -39.42
CA TYR A 425 6.51 0.88 -40.42
C TYR A 425 6.45 -0.52 -39.80
N TYR A 426 5.38 -1.27 -40.08
CA TYR A 426 5.44 -2.72 -39.97
C TYR A 426 6.47 -3.21 -40.97
N LEU A 427 7.66 -3.62 -40.50
CA LEU A 427 8.63 -4.32 -41.31
C LEU A 427 8.08 -5.72 -41.60
N TYR A 428 7.23 -5.85 -42.62
CA TYR A 428 6.94 -7.16 -43.19
C TYR A 428 8.22 -7.66 -43.88
N LEU A 429 9.05 -8.40 -43.16
CA LEU A 429 10.12 -9.18 -43.78
C LEU A 429 9.45 -10.13 -44.79
N PRO A 430 9.76 -10.06 -46.10
CA PRO A 430 9.25 -11.05 -47.03
C PRO A 430 9.75 -12.43 -46.60
N LEU A 431 8.82 -13.35 -46.37
CA LEU A 431 9.11 -14.76 -46.15
C LEU A 431 9.87 -15.30 -47.37
N VAL A 432 11.19 -15.43 -47.29
CA VAL A 432 11.98 -16.11 -48.31
C VAL A 432 11.75 -17.61 -48.12
N LEU A 433 10.75 -18.16 -48.79
CA LEU A 433 10.68 -19.59 -49.04
C LEU A 433 11.84 -19.97 -49.97
N ARG A 434 12.91 -20.49 -49.39
CA ARG A 434 13.88 -21.30 -50.16
C ARG A 434 13.21 -22.61 -50.52
N ASN A 435 12.71 -22.70 -51.75
CA ASN A 435 12.65 -23.97 -52.45
C ASN A 435 14.02 -24.19 -53.10
N TYR A 436 14.76 -25.19 -52.63
CA TYR A 436 15.33 -26.30 -53.41
C TYR A 436 16.06 -27.25 -52.46
#